data_AF-A0A2Y8MPE3-F1
#
_entry.id   AF-A0A2Y8MPE3-F1
#
_cell.length_a   1.000
_cell.length_b   1.000
_cell.length_c   1.000
_cell.angle_alpha   90.00
_cell.angle_beta   90.00
_cell.angle_gamma   90.00
#
_symmetry.space_group_name_H-M   'P 1'
#
loop_
_entity.id
_entity.type
_entity.pdbx_description
1 polymer ?
#
loop_
_entity_poly.entity_id
_entity_poly.type
_entity_poly.pdbx_seq_one_letter_code
_entity_poly.pdbx_strand_id
1 'polypeptide(L)' 'MYKLDVAEAKTIVGGEEKCWVSTYSNDGKGNCVRKVVCHSVDKHGNPVGSEYIKSTYSESCPVTGRPVTYPKP' A
#
# COMPACT_ATOMS: atom_id res chain seq x y z
N MET A 1 8.34 27.87 -19.42
CA MET A 1 8.45 26.41 -19.64
C MET A 1 7.93 25.75 -18.37
N TYR A 2 6.70 25.24 -18.38
CA TYR A 2 6.13 24.55 -17.22
C TYR A 2 6.84 23.21 -17.07
N LYS A 3 7.55 23.02 -15.95
CA LYS A 3 8.15 21.71 -15.62
C LYS A 3 7.06 20.90 -14.95
N LEU A 4 6.59 19.85 -15.63
CA LEU A 4 5.77 18.82 -15.02
C LEU A 4 6.53 18.21 -13.84
N ASP A 5 5.87 18.06 -12.71
CA ASP A 5 6.45 17.34 -11.59
C ASP A 5 6.59 15.84 -11.94
N VAL A 6 7.52 15.16 -11.29
CA VAL A 6 7.84 13.75 -11.62
C VAL A 6 6.66 12.82 -11.31
N ALA A 7 5.83 13.14 -10.33
CA ALA A 7 4.64 12.36 -9.99
C ALA A 7 3.52 12.59 -11.02
N GLU A 8 3.23 13.83 -11.40
CA GLU A 8 2.31 14.17 -12.49
C GLU A 8 2.73 13.49 -13.80
N ALA A 9 4.03 13.51 -14.13
CA ALA A 9 4.53 12.84 -15.32
C ALA A 9 4.26 11.33 -15.28
N LYS A 10 4.47 10.68 -14.13
CA LYS A 10 4.21 9.23 -13.94
C LYS A 10 2.73 8.88 -14.00
N THR A 11 1.84 9.73 -13.51
CA THR A 11 0.39 9.53 -13.66
C THR A 11 -0.02 9.63 -15.13
N ILE A 12 0.56 10.55 -15.90
CA ILE A 12 0.23 10.75 -17.32
C ILE A 12 0.79 9.65 -18.22
N VAL A 13 2.05 9.23 -18.00
CA VAL A 13 2.72 8.24 -18.88
C VAL A 13 2.57 6.79 -18.40
N GLY A 14 2.08 6.59 -17.17
CA GLY A 14 2.16 5.31 -16.47
C GLY A 14 3.49 5.15 -15.73
N GLY A 15 3.48 4.38 -14.64
CA GLY A 15 4.61 4.22 -13.73
C GLY A 15 4.39 4.84 -12.34
N GLU A 16 3.18 5.30 -12.04
CA GLU A 16 2.74 5.52 -10.66
C GLU A 16 2.75 4.20 -9.87
N GLU A 17 3.00 4.28 -8.57
CA GLU A 17 2.93 3.15 -7.66
C GLU A 17 1.62 3.20 -6.86
N LYS A 18 0.83 2.13 -6.92
CA LYS A 18 -0.32 1.95 -6.03
C LYS A 18 0.02 0.97 -4.93
N CYS A 19 -0.28 1.36 -3.69
CA CYS A 19 0.01 0.57 -2.51
C CYS A 19 -1.24 0.33 -1.66
N TRP A 20 -1.28 -0.81 -1.00
CA TRP A 20 -2.23 -1.12 0.05
C TRP A 20 -1.51 -1.76 1.24
N VAL A 21 -2.20 -1.76 2.37
CA VAL A 21 -1.68 -2.31 3.62
C VAL A 21 -2.33 -3.67 3.88
N SER A 22 -1.50 -4.72 3.92
CA SER A 22 -1.90 -6.03 4.40
C SER A 22 -1.52 -6.16 5.88
N THR A 23 -2.49 -6.48 6.73
CA THR A 23 -2.27 -6.65 8.17
C THR A 23 -2.61 -8.08 8.56
N TYR A 24 -1.74 -8.74 9.31
CA TYR A 24 -2.03 -10.03 9.94
C TYR A 24 -1.49 -10.07 11.36
N SER A 25 -2.19 -10.76 12.27
CA SER A 25 -1.65 -11.05 13.60
C SER A 25 -0.75 -12.27 13.51
N ASN A 26 0.48 -12.16 13.97
CA ASN A 26 1.45 -13.27 13.96
C ASN A 26 1.35 -14.15 15.21
N ASP A 27 0.69 -13.68 16.27
CA ASP A 27 0.68 -14.35 17.57
C ASP A 27 -0.71 -14.46 18.24
N GLY A 28 -1.74 -13.84 17.66
CA GLY A 28 -3.09 -13.82 18.24
C GLY A 28 -3.19 -13.07 19.57
N LYS A 29 -2.16 -12.30 19.96
CA LYS A 29 -2.05 -11.62 21.27
C LYS A 29 -1.96 -10.11 21.14
N GLY A 30 -2.30 -9.57 19.97
CA GLY A 30 -2.32 -8.14 19.72
C GLY A 30 -1.01 -7.60 19.18
N ASN A 31 -0.10 -8.46 18.72
CA ASN A 31 0.98 -8.05 17.84
C ASN A 31 0.57 -8.36 16.40
N CYS A 32 0.65 -7.35 15.56
CA CYS A 32 0.41 -7.46 14.13
C CYS A 32 1.67 -7.12 13.35
N VAL A 33 1.77 -7.78 12.21
CA VAL A 33 2.71 -7.42 11.16
C VAL A 33 1.90 -6.72 10.08
N ARG A 34 2.29 -5.49 9.76
CA ARG A 34 1.80 -4.75 8.60
C ARG A 34 2.81 -4.83 7.47
N LYS A 35 2.31 -5.12 6.27
CA LYS A 35 3.06 -5.12 5.01
C LYS A 35 2.47 -4.07 4.10
N VAL A 36 3.31 -3.13 3.66
CA VAL A 36 2.95 -2.22 2.56
C VAL A 36 3.28 -2.95 1.28
N VAL A 37 2.25 -3.36 0.56
CA VAL A 37 2.37 -4.05 -0.73
C VAL A 37 2.04 -3.05 -1.82
N CYS A 38 2.87 -3.01 -2.86
CA CYS A 38 2.74 -2.08 -3.96
C CYS A 38 2.86 -2.77 -5.31
N HIS A 39 2.31 -2.15 -6.35
CA HIS A 39 2.60 -2.45 -7.74
C HIS A 39 2.68 -1.16 -8.55
N SER A 40 3.34 -1.20 -9.69
CA SER A 40 3.25 -0.12 -10.68
C SER A 40 1.93 -0.19 -11.43
N VAL A 41 1.43 0.95 -11.89
CA VAL A 41 0.25 1.01 -12.76
C VAL A 41 0.55 1.70 -14.08
N ASP A 42 -0.15 1.31 -15.14
CA ASP A 42 -0.12 2.02 -16.42
C ASP A 42 -0.89 3.35 -16.33
N LYS A 43 -0.88 4.13 -17.42
CA LYS A 43 -1.60 5.41 -17.52
C LYS A 43 -3.13 5.30 -17.35
N HIS A 44 -3.68 4.10 -17.42
CA HIS A 44 -5.10 3.81 -17.22
C HIS A 44 -5.39 3.29 -15.80
N GLY A 45 -4.36 3.15 -14.96
CA GLY A 45 -4.46 2.63 -13.61
C GLY A 45 -4.49 1.10 -13.54
N ASN A 46 -4.23 0.38 -14.63
CA ASN A 46 -4.12 -1.08 -14.60
C ASN A 46 -2.78 -1.51 -14.01
N PRO A 47 -2.73 -2.59 -13.20
CA PRO A 47 -1.49 -3.09 -12.64
C PRO A 47 -0.52 -3.54 -13.74
N VAL A 48 0.74 -3.17 -13.59
CA VAL A 48 1.86 -3.54 -14.47
C VAL A 48 2.90 -4.27 -13.64
N GLY A 49 3.17 -5.52 -14.02
CA GLY A 49 4.13 -6.37 -13.33
C GLY A 49 3.58 -7.02 -12.07
N SER A 50 4.49 -7.59 -11.27
CA SER A 50 4.16 -8.27 -10.03
C SER A 50 4.15 -7.32 -8.84
N GLU A 51 3.33 -7.64 -7.85
CA GLU A 51 3.32 -6.97 -6.56
C GLU A 51 4.64 -7.19 -5.81
N TYR A 52 5.06 -6.19 -5.01
CA TYR A 52 6.23 -6.28 -4.14
C TYR A 52 5.97 -5.67 -2.77
N ILE A 53 6.71 -6.16 -1.77
CA ILE A 53 6.65 -5.64 -0.41
C ILE A 53 7.61 -4.47 -0.31
N LYS A 54 7.06 -3.26 -0.13
CA LYS A 54 7.84 -2.03 0.02
C LYS A 54 8.38 -1.86 1.44
N SER A 55 7.58 -2.23 2.43
CA SER A 55 8.01 -2.22 3.83
C SER A 55 7.24 -3.24 4.66
N THR A 56 7.86 -3.69 5.74
CA THR A 56 7.25 -4.54 6.76
C THR A 56 7.61 -4.01 8.13
N TYR A 57 6.61 -3.84 8.99
CA TYR A 57 6.81 -3.38 10.36
C TYR A 57 5.81 -4.04 11.30
N SER A 58 6.19 -4.10 12.57
CA SER A 58 5.38 -4.67 13.64
C SER A 58 4.77 -3.56 14.47
N GLU A 59 3.52 -3.76 14.88
CA GLU A 59 2.82 -2.85 15.77
C GLU A 59 1.79 -3.59 16.62
N SER A 60 1.35 -2.92 17.69
CA SER A 60 0.21 -3.37 18.46
C SER A 60 -1.08 -3.22 17.64
N CYS A 61 -1.88 -4.27 17.55
CA CYS A 61 -3.20 -4.24 16.92
C CYS A 61 -4.28 -4.74 17.87
N PRO A 62 -5.53 -4.27 17.72
CA PRO A 62 -6.64 -4.75 18.55
C PRO A 62 -6.93 -6.22 18.25
N VAL A 63 -6.70 -7.11 19.22
CA VAL A 63 -7.25 -8.48 19.23
C VAL A 63 -8.65 -8.46 19.82
N THR A 64 -9.56 -7.71 19.19
CA THR A 64 -10.95 -7.58 19.66
C THR A 64 -11.88 -8.61 19.02
N GLY A 65 -11.38 -9.43 18.09
CA GLY A 65 -12.21 -10.32 17.25
C GLY A 65 -13.17 -9.56 16.33
N ARG A 66 -13.09 -8.23 16.29
CA ARG A 66 -13.90 -7.35 15.45
C ARG A 66 -13.04 -6.80 14.32
N PRO A 67 -13.54 -6.70 13.09
CA PRO A 67 -12.80 -6.09 11.98
C PRO A 67 -12.37 -4.68 12.35
N VAL A 68 -11.08 -4.38 12.21
CA VAL A 68 -10.57 -3.02 12.39
C VAL A 68 -10.90 -2.23 11.12
N THR A 69 -11.79 -1.25 11.24
CA THR A 69 -12.05 -0.28 10.17
C THR A 69 -11.04 0.85 10.28
N TYR A 70 -10.14 0.97 9.30
CA TYR A 70 -9.31 2.16 9.16
C TYR A 70 -10.13 3.30 8.55
N PRO A 71 -10.02 4.54 9.05
CA PRO A 71 -10.63 5.69 8.40
C PRO A 71 -10.06 5.82 6.99
N LYS A 72 -10.93 6.13 6.01
CA LYS A 72 -10.49 6.44 4.65
C LYS A 72 -9.62 7.70 4.67
N PRO A 73 -8.56 7.76 3.83
CA PRO A 73 -7.77 8.97 3.65
C PRO A 73 -8.61 10.13 3.10
#